data_AF-A0A8U0V2L3-F1
#
_entry.id   AF-A0A8U0V2L3-F1
#
_cell.length_a   1.000
_cell.length_b   1.000
_cell.length_c   1.000
_cell.angle_alpha   90.00
_cell.angle_beta   90.00
_cell.angle_gamma   90.00
#
_symmetry.space_group_name_H-M   'P 1'
#
loop_
_entity.id
_entity.type
_entity.pdbx_description
1 polymer ?
#
loop_
_entity_poly.entity_id
_entity_poly.type
_entity_poly.pdbx_seq_one_letter_code
_entity_poly.pdbx_strand_id
1 'polypeptide(L)'
;MERSRMNLPKGPDSLCFDKDEFMKEDFDVDHFVSDCRKRVQLEELRGDLELYYKLLKIAMVELINKDYADFVNLSTNLVGMDKALNELSVPLGQLREVLRIAHITAMLQQALGGLLLEGLQTSNVDIIRHCLQTYATIDKTRDAEALVGQVLVKPYMDEVIVEQIVESHPDGLKIMYSNKLLEFVPHHCCLLREVTGGAISSPQLSHLPRALQPS
;
A
#
# COMPACT_ATOMS: atom_id res chain seq x y z
N MET A 1 17.84 -22.02 -37.92
CA MET A 1 18.06 -22.88 -36.74
C MET A 1 19.56 -23.07 -36.60
N GLU A 2 20.18 -22.28 -35.74
CA GLU A 2 21.60 -22.39 -35.45
C GLU A 2 21.81 -23.69 -34.67
N ARG A 3 22.42 -24.71 -35.30
CA ARG A 3 22.84 -25.92 -34.59
C ARG A 3 23.87 -25.47 -33.57
N SER A 4 23.44 -25.29 -32.32
CA SER A 4 24.33 -25.00 -31.19
C SER A 4 25.45 -26.04 -31.23
N ARG A 5 26.67 -25.60 -31.56
CA ARG A 5 27.84 -26.47 -31.62
C ARG A 5 28.03 -27.00 -30.21
N MET A 6 27.61 -28.23 -29.96
CA MET A 6 27.90 -28.91 -28.70
C MET A 6 29.42 -28.88 -28.55
N ASN A 7 29.92 -28.10 -27.59
CA ASN A 7 31.35 -28.03 -27.29
C ASN A 7 31.71 -29.35 -26.59
N LEU A 8 32.00 -30.37 -27.39
CA LEU A 8 32.49 -31.65 -26.90
C LEU A 8 33.82 -31.43 -26.18
N PRO A 9 34.09 -32.16 -25.10
CA PRO A 9 35.40 -32.11 -24.46
C PRO A 9 36.50 -32.40 -25.49
N LYS A 10 37.60 -31.66 -25.41
CA LYS A 10 38.80 -31.98 -26.18
C LYS A 10 39.35 -33.30 -25.63
N GLY A 11 39.40 -34.32 -26.48
CA GLY A 11 40.07 -35.56 -26.14
C GLY A 11 41.59 -35.31 -26.02
N PRO A 12 42.33 -36.23 -25.40
CA PRO A 12 43.79 -36.20 -25.43
C PRO A 12 44.28 -36.21 -26.88
N ASP A 13 45.35 -35.46 -27.18
CA ASP A 13 45.99 -35.49 -28.51
C ASP A 13 46.57 -36.87 -28.85
N SER A 14 46.57 -37.80 -27.90
CA SER A 14 47.04 -39.18 -28.03
C SER A 14 45.99 -40.17 -28.53
N LEU A 15 44.75 -39.75 -28.78
CA LEU A 15 43.72 -40.66 -29.31
C LEU A 15 44.10 -41.18 -30.69
N CYS A 16 43.95 -42.49 -30.92
CA CYS A 16 44.23 -43.11 -32.21
C CYS A 16 43.19 -42.80 -33.32
N PHE A 17 42.14 -42.06 -33.01
CA PHE A 17 41.06 -41.69 -33.93
C PHE A 17 40.68 -40.21 -33.84
N ASP A 18 40.11 -39.69 -34.92
CA ASP A 18 39.47 -38.38 -34.93
C ASP A 18 38.02 -38.53 -34.44
N LYS A 19 37.66 -37.75 -33.42
CA LYS A 19 36.32 -37.77 -32.81
C LYS A 19 35.25 -37.15 -33.71
N ASP A 20 35.63 -36.28 -34.65
CA ASP A 20 34.70 -35.62 -35.55
C ASP A 20 34.13 -36.62 -36.57
N GLU A 21 34.77 -37.78 -36.74
CA GLU A 21 34.28 -38.91 -37.53
C GLU A 21 32.90 -39.39 -37.04
N PHE A 22 32.66 -39.39 -35.72
CA PHE A 22 31.39 -39.81 -35.12
C PHE A 22 30.22 -38.85 -35.40
N MET A 23 30.52 -37.64 -35.89
CA MET A 23 29.52 -36.60 -36.16
C MET A 23 29.14 -36.53 -37.65
N LYS A 24 29.76 -37.37 -38.49
CA LYS A 24 29.45 -37.47 -39.91
C LYS A 24 28.12 -38.20 -40.13
N GLU A 25 27.33 -37.72 -41.08
CA GLU A 25 26.02 -38.32 -41.41
C GLU A 25 26.16 -39.69 -42.11
N ASP A 26 27.31 -39.97 -42.72
CA ASP A 26 27.70 -41.21 -43.40
C ASP A 26 28.63 -42.10 -42.57
N PHE A 27 28.64 -41.93 -41.24
CA PHE A 27 29.50 -42.72 -40.36
C PHE A 27 29.24 -44.23 -40.49
N ASP A 28 30.31 -44.97 -40.83
CA ASP A 28 30.30 -46.42 -40.95
C ASP A 28 31.32 -47.04 -39.98
N VAL A 29 30.84 -47.92 -39.11
CA VAL A 29 31.65 -48.53 -38.04
C VAL A 29 32.74 -49.43 -38.62
N ASP A 30 32.42 -50.21 -39.65
CA ASP A 30 33.35 -51.17 -40.24
C ASP A 30 34.50 -50.45 -40.95
N HIS A 31 34.20 -49.39 -41.69
CA HIS A 31 35.17 -48.49 -42.31
C HIS A 31 36.04 -47.80 -41.25
N PHE A 32 35.43 -47.22 -40.21
CA PHE A 32 36.14 -46.56 -39.11
C PHE A 32 37.13 -47.49 -38.39
N VAL A 33 36.68 -48.69 -38.02
CA VAL A 33 37.53 -49.67 -37.32
C VAL A 33 38.63 -50.17 -38.25
N SER A 34 38.33 -50.43 -39.52
CA SER A 34 39.31 -50.83 -40.52
C SER A 34 40.40 -49.79 -40.71
N ASP A 35 40.04 -48.51 -40.77
CA ASP A 35 40.99 -47.40 -40.88
C ASP A 35 41.85 -47.22 -39.63
N CYS A 36 41.28 -47.38 -38.44
CA CYS A 36 42.03 -47.33 -37.18
C CYS A 36 42.99 -48.53 -37.05
N ARG A 37 42.57 -49.74 -37.47
CA ARG A 37 43.37 -50.97 -37.47
C ARG A 37 44.60 -50.90 -38.37
N LYS A 38 44.62 -50.02 -39.38
CA LYS A 38 45.82 -49.74 -40.19
C LYS A 38 46.93 -49.04 -39.39
N ARG A 39 46.58 -48.40 -38.26
CA ARG A 39 47.48 -47.58 -37.44
C ARG A 39 47.79 -48.20 -36.08
N VAL A 40 46.81 -48.82 -35.43
CA VAL A 40 46.92 -49.36 -34.06
C VAL A 40 46.32 -50.76 -33.90
N GLN A 41 46.66 -51.46 -32.81
CA GLN A 41 46.02 -52.73 -32.46
C GLN A 41 44.60 -52.50 -31.93
N LEU A 42 43.73 -53.52 -32.02
CA LEU A 42 42.34 -53.41 -31.57
C LEU A 42 42.24 -53.05 -30.09
N GLU A 43 43.18 -53.52 -29.28
CA GLU A 43 43.16 -53.35 -27.83
C GLU A 43 43.49 -51.92 -27.42
N GLU A 44 44.35 -51.27 -28.20
CA GLU A 44 44.67 -49.84 -28.07
C GLU A 44 43.46 -48.99 -28.50
N LEU A 45 42.83 -49.30 -29.63
CA LEU A 45 41.58 -48.65 -30.06
C LEU A 45 40.47 -48.78 -29.01
N ARG A 46 40.31 -49.97 -28.44
CA ARG A 46 39.34 -50.22 -27.36
C ARG A 46 39.65 -49.36 -26.13
N GLY A 47 40.92 -49.29 -25.73
CA GLY A 47 41.37 -48.46 -24.62
C GLY A 47 41.06 -46.98 -24.82
N ASP A 48 41.35 -46.47 -26.02
CA ASP A 48 41.10 -45.07 -26.39
C ASP A 48 39.61 -44.74 -26.47
N LEU A 49 38.79 -45.66 -27.00
CA LEU A 49 37.33 -45.51 -26.99
C LEU A 49 36.77 -45.47 -25.57
N GLU A 50 37.26 -46.33 -24.67
CA GLU A 50 36.84 -46.34 -23.27
C GLU A 50 37.29 -45.07 -22.53
N LEU A 51 38.49 -44.57 -22.81
CA LEU A 51 39.00 -43.30 -22.30
C LEU A 51 38.11 -42.13 -22.76
N TYR A 52 37.81 -42.06 -24.05
CA TYR A 52 36.96 -41.01 -24.62
C TYR A 52 35.53 -41.07 -24.06
N TYR A 53 34.96 -42.27 -23.87
CA TYR A 53 33.66 -42.45 -23.22
C TYR A 53 33.65 -41.89 -21.79
N LYS A 54 34.69 -42.17 -20.98
CA LYS A 54 34.80 -41.63 -19.62
C LYS A 54 34.87 -40.10 -19.61
N LEU A 55 35.64 -39.51 -20.53
CA LEU A 55 35.74 -38.06 -20.67
C LEU A 55 34.40 -37.45 -21.07
N LEU A 56 33.70 -38.04 -22.02
CA LEU A 56 32.37 -37.57 -22.45
C LEU A 56 31.37 -37.63 -21.29
N LYS A 57 31.36 -38.72 -20.52
CA LYS A 57 30.49 -38.87 -19.34
C LYS A 57 30.74 -37.79 -18.30
N ILE A 58 32.02 -37.47 -18.02
CA ILE A 58 32.38 -36.40 -17.08
C ILE A 58 31.89 -35.04 -17.60
N ALA A 59 32.19 -34.72 -18.85
CA ALA A 59 31.81 -33.45 -19.46
C ALA A 59 30.28 -33.25 -19.51
N MET A 60 29.50 -34.31 -19.74
CA MET A 60 28.04 -34.25 -19.68
C MET A 60 27.54 -33.90 -18.29
N VAL A 61 28.10 -34.53 -17.25
CA VAL A 61 27.74 -34.24 -15.85
C VAL A 61 28.11 -32.80 -15.49
N GLU A 62 29.27 -32.32 -15.93
CA GLU A 62 29.69 -30.93 -15.71
C GLU A 62 28.78 -29.91 -16.41
N LEU A 63 28.37 -30.19 -17.65
CA LEU A 63 27.42 -29.34 -18.38
C LEU A 63 26.07 -29.28 -17.64
N ILE A 64 25.54 -30.43 -17.22
CA ILE A 64 24.30 -30.49 -16.44
C ILE A 64 24.44 -29.73 -15.11
N ASN A 65 25.54 -29.92 -14.39
CA ASN A 65 25.77 -29.27 -13.10
C ASN A 65 25.94 -27.75 -13.24
N LYS A 66 26.57 -27.30 -14.33
CA LYS A 66 26.70 -25.87 -14.66
C LYS A 66 25.33 -25.25 -14.92
N ASP A 67 24.53 -25.87 -15.79
CA ASP A 67 23.18 -25.38 -16.10
C ASP A 67 22.26 -25.44 -14.87
N TYR A 68 22.46 -26.46 -14.01
CA TYR A 68 21.77 -26.56 -12.73
C TYR A 68 22.13 -25.41 -11.77
N ALA A 69 23.41 -25.04 -11.66
CA ALA A 69 23.84 -23.92 -10.85
C ALA A 69 23.24 -22.59 -11.34
N ASP A 70 23.22 -22.37 -12.66
CA ASP A 70 22.61 -21.19 -13.25
C ASP A 70 21.10 -21.13 -12.98
N PHE A 71 20.40 -22.27 -13.08
CA PHE A 71 18.98 -22.37 -12.73
C PHE A 71 18.71 -22.08 -11.25
N VAL A 72 19.50 -22.64 -10.33
CA VAL A 72 19.36 -22.41 -8.89
C VAL A 72 19.61 -20.94 -8.55
N ASN A 73 20.64 -20.32 -9.15
CA ASN A 73 20.91 -18.90 -8.96
C ASN A 73 19.74 -18.04 -9.45
N LEU A 74 19.21 -18.33 -10.64
CA LEU A 74 18.06 -17.60 -11.19
C LEU A 74 16.82 -17.74 -10.28
N SER A 75 16.48 -18.96 -9.87
CA SER A 75 15.34 -19.21 -8.98
C SER A 75 15.50 -18.52 -7.61
N THR A 76 16.70 -18.52 -7.04
CA THR A 76 16.99 -17.82 -5.78
C THR A 76 16.83 -16.30 -5.94
N ASN A 77 17.32 -15.73 -7.04
CA ASN A 77 17.18 -14.31 -7.34
C ASN A 77 15.71 -13.91 -7.54
N LEU A 78 14.93 -14.74 -8.24
CA LEU A 78 13.50 -14.50 -8.45
C LEU A 78 12.73 -14.51 -7.13
N VAL A 79 12.99 -15.49 -6.26
CA VAL A 79 12.39 -15.54 -4.91
C VAL A 79 12.83 -14.35 -4.06
N GLY A 80 14.10 -13.93 -4.16
CA GLY A 80 14.60 -12.74 -3.48
C GLY A 80 13.90 -11.46 -3.95
N MET A 81 13.67 -11.34 -5.26
CA MET A 81 12.95 -10.20 -5.83
C MET A 81 11.48 -10.18 -5.41
N ASP A 82 10.80 -11.32 -5.38
CA ASP A 82 9.40 -11.41 -4.90
C ASP A 82 9.30 -10.95 -3.43
N LYS A 83 10.26 -11.33 -2.58
CA LYS A 83 10.34 -10.83 -1.19
C LYS A 83 10.50 -9.31 -1.15
N ALA A 84 11.44 -8.75 -1.90
CA ALA A 84 11.66 -7.30 -1.96
C ALA A 84 10.42 -6.55 -2.50
N LEU A 85 9.72 -7.13 -3.47
CA LEU A 85 8.47 -6.58 -4.00
C LEU A 85 7.39 -6.57 -2.91
N ASN A 86 7.24 -7.65 -2.14
CA ASN A 86 6.28 -7.73 -1.05
C ASN A 86 6.62 -6.76 0.10
N GLU A 87 7.91 -6.62 0.44
CA GLU A 87 8.40 -5.65 1.43
C GLU A 87 8.08 -4.20 1.04
N LEU A 88 7.97 -3.89 -0.25
CA LEU A 88 7.57 -2.56 -0.74
C LEU A 88 6.05 -2.44 -0.94
N SER A 89 5.39 -3.47 -1.46
CA SER A 89 3.97 -3.45 -1.81
C SER A 89 3.07 -3.22 -0.57
N VAL A 90 3.40 -3.87 0.54
CA VAL A 90 2.65 -3.73 1.81
C VAL A 90 2.66 -2.28 2.33
N PRO A 91 3.83 -1.63 2.58
CA PRO A 91 3.84 -0.26 3.08
C PRO A 91 3.25 0.74 2.08
N LEU A 92 3.40 0.53 0.76
CA LEU A 92 2.75 1.37 -0.24
C LEU A 92 1.21 1.24 -0.19
N GLY A 93 0.70 0.02 0.03
CA GLY A 93 -0.72 -0.23 0.25
C GLY A 93 -1.24 0.49 1.50
N GLN A 94 -0.52 0.39 2.61
CA GLN A 94 -0.85 1.06 3.86
C GLN A 94 -0.83 2.59 3.72
N LEU A 95 0.21 3.14 3.08
CA LEU A 95 0.31 4.58 2.84
C LEU A 95 -0.86 5.08 1.99
N ARG A 96 -1.24 4.34 0.95
CA ARG A 96 -2.41 4.68 0.12
C ARG A 96 -3.70 4.70 0.93
N GLU A 97 -3.89 3.75 1.86
CA GLU A 97 -5.05 3.70 2.74
C GLU A 97 -5.10 4.93 3.67
N VAL A 98 -3.97 5.23 4.33
CA VAL A 98 -3.84 6.39 5.25
C VAL A 98 -4.12 7.70 4.51
N LEU A 99 -3.53 7.89 3.34
CA LEU A 99 -3.76 9.11 2.53
C LEU A 99 -5.21 9.22 2.07
N ARG A 100 -5.85 8.11 1.70
CA ARG A 100 -7.26 8.09 1.32
C ARG A 100 -8.16 8.49 2.48
N ILE A 101 -7.94 7.94 3.67
CA ILE A 101 -8.72 8.28 4.87
C ILE A 101 -8.54 9.76 5.20
N ALA A 102 -7.28 10.25 5.24
CA ALA A 102 -6.99 11.65 5.51
C ALA A 102 -7.67 12.59 4.50
N HIS A 103 -7.64 12.25 3.22
CA HIS A 103 -8.29 13.03 2.16
C HIS A 103 -9.83 13.06 2.34
N ILE A 104 -10.46 11.91 2.60
CA ILE A 104 -11.90 11.83 2.84
C ILE A 104 -12.29 12.63 4.09
N THR A 105 -11.52 12.53 5.18
CA THR A 105 -11.74 13.31 6.40
C THR A 105 -11.66 14.80 6.12
N ALA A 106 -10.66 15.26 5.35
CA ALA A 106 -10.51 16.67 4.99
C ALA A 106 -11.71 17.18 4.15
N MET A 107 -12.13 16.41 3.15
CA MET A 107 -13.31 16.75 2.34
C MET A 107 -14.59 16.81 3.20
N LEU A 108 -14.78 15.84 4.09
CA LEU A 108 -15.93 15.80 4.99
C LEU A 108 -15.91 16.99 5.95
N GLN A 109 -14.76 17.33 6.54
CA GLN A 109 -14.62 18.49 7.43
C GLN A 109 -14.93 19.80 6.69
N GLN A 110 -14.47 19.97 5.45
CA GLN A 110 -14.76 21.15 4.65
C GLN A 110 -16.27 21.25 4.33
N ALA A 111 -16.89 20.15 3.92
CA ALA A 111 -18.32 20.12 3.61
C ALA A 111 -19.18 20.39 4.84
N LEU A 112 -18.87 19.76 5.98
CA LEU A 112 -19.55 20.01 7.25
C LEU A 112 -19.38 21.46 7.70
N GLY A 113 -18.20 22.04 7.53
CA GLY A 113 -17.97 23.44 7.88
C GLY A 113 -18.81 24.40 7.04
N GLY A 114 -18.94 24.12 5.74
CA GLY A 114 -19.84 24.86 4.84
C GLY A 114 -21.30 24.75 5.27
N LEU A 115 -21.78 23.54 5.57
CA LEU A 115 -23.14 23.30 6.05
C LEU A 115 -23.43 23.98 7.39
N LEU A 116 -22.47 23.97 8.32
CA LEU A 116 -22.65 24.64 9.61
C LEU A 116 -22.80 26.15 9.41
N LEU A 117 -21.97 26.74 8.55
CA LEU A 117 -22.05 28.16 8.23
C LEU A 117 -23.38 28.51 7.55
N GLU A 118 -23.82 27.70 6.58
CA GLU A 118 -25.12 27.85 5.93
C GLU A 118 -26.26 27.77 6.95
N GLY A 119 -26.24 26.78 7.85
CA GLY A 119 -27.25 26.61 8.89
C GLY A 119 -27.32 27.81 9.83
N LEU A 120 -26.17 28.36 10.24
CA LEU A 120 -26.10 29.57 11.07
C LEU A 120 -26.61 30.81 10.34
N GLN A 121 -26.26 30.99 9.07
CA GLN A 121 -26.69 32.14 8.26
C GLN A 121 -28.18 32.12 7.92
N THR A 122 -28.73 30.92 7.68
CA THR A 122 -30.14 30.71 7.33
C THR A 122 -31.03 30.50 8.56
N SER A 123 -30.45 30.49 9.76
CA SER A 123 -31.13 30.12 11.01
C SER A 123 -31.83 28.76 10.95
N ASN A 124 -31.30 27.82 10.16
CA ASN A 124 -31.87 26.50 9.96
C ASN A 124 -31.36 25.51 11.03
N VAL A 125 -32.18 25.31 12.06
CA VAL A 125 -31.89 24.43 13.20
C VAL A 125 -31.62 22.98 12.77
N ASP A 126 -32.32 22.48 11.74
CA ASP A 126 -32.17 21.10 11.28
C ASP A 126 -30.80 20.84 10.63
N ILE A 127 -30.32 21.81 9.83
CA ILE A 127 -28.98 21.75 9.21
C ILE A 127 -27.91 21.78 10.30
N ILE A 128 -28.02 22.72 11.26
CA ILE A 128 -27.06 22.84 12.37
C ILE A 128 -27.05 21.52 13.18
N ARG A 129 -28.23 20.97 13.50
CA ARG A 129 -28.36 19.71 14.26
C ARG A 129 -27.69 18.55 13.53
N HIS A 130 -27.98 18.34 12.24
CA HIS A 130 -27.37 17.27 11.46
C HIS A 130 -25.85 17.45 11.34
N CYS A 131 -25.38 18.68 11.15
CA CYS A 131 -23.96 18.96 11.04
C CYS A 131 -23.22 18.62 12.35
N LEU A 132 -23.71 19.13 13.49
CA LEU A 132 -23.12 18.86 14.79
C LEU A 132 -23.22 17.38 15.19
N GLN A 133 -24.33 16.70 14.86
CA GLN A 133 -24.46 15.25 15.04
C GLN A 133 -23.44 14.48 14.21
N THR A 134 -23.17 14.92 12.98
CA THR A 134 -22.15 14.28 12.14
C THR A 134 -20.76 14.50 12.74
N TYR A 135 -20.41 15.73 13.15
CA TYR A 135 -19.17 16.03 13.86
C TYR A 135 -19.00 15.18 15.13
N ALA A 136 -20.06 14.99 15.92
CA ALA A 136 -20.03 14.11 17.09
C ALA A 136 -19.83 12.63 16.72
N THR A 137 -20.51 12.15 15.67
CA THR A 137 -20.41 10.76 15.19
C THR A 137 -19.01 10.42 14.68
N ILE A 138 -18.31 11.37 14.08
CA ILE A 138 -16.92 11.19 13.59
C ILE A 138 -15.85 11.63 14.61
N ASP A 139 -16.22 11.90 15.86
CA ASP A 139 -15.34 12.33 16.95
C ASP A 139 -14.52 13.61 16.63
N LYS A 140 -15.15 14.56 15.95
CA LYS A 140 -14.58 15.85 15.54
C LYS A 140 -15.33 17.04 16.17
N THR A 141 -15.87 16.89 17.37
CA THR A 141 -16.59 17.96 18.09
C THR A 141 -15.73 19.21 18.30
N ARG A 142 -14.43 19.03 18.57
CA ARG A 142 -13.46 20.13 18.72
C ARG A 142 -13.29 20.96 17.46
N ASP A 143 -13.41 20.35 16.28
CA ASP A 143 -13.31 21.07 15.01
C ASP A 143 -14.55 21.95 14.80
N ALA A 144 -15.74 21.46 15.18
CA ALA A 144 -16.97 22.25 15.16
C ALA A 144 -16.92 23.43 16.14
N GLU A 145 -16.44 23.21 17.37
CA GLU A 145 -16.24 24.29 18.36
C GLU A 145 -15.25 25.34 17.86
N ALA A 146 -14.13 24.92 17.28
CA ALA A 146 -13.15 25.83 16.71
C ALA A 146 -13.73 26.64 15.55
N LEU A 147 -14.53 26.01 14.69
CA LEU A 147 -15.19 26.68 13.59
C LEU A 147 -16.19 27.72 14.11
N VAL A 148 -17.09 27.35 15.03
CA VAL A 148 -18.01 28.29 15.69
C VAL A 148 -17.25 29.45 16.35
N GLY A 149 -16.15 29.13 17.04
CA GLY A 149 -15.27 30.14 17.63
C GLY A 149 -14.74 31.14 16.59
N GLN A 150 -14.34 30.65 15.41
CA GLN A 150 -13.79 31.49 14.34
C GLN A 150 -14.86 32.29 13.60
N VAL A 151 -16.04 31.72 13.34
CA VAL A 151 -17.06 32.36 12.47
C VAL A 151 -18.09 33.16 13.24
N LEU A 152 -18.30 32.87 14.53
CA LEU A 152 -19.35 33.50 15.34
C LEU A 152 -18.77 34.26 16.53
N VAL A 153 -17.95 33.60 17.36
CA VAL A 153 -17.48 34.19 18.62
C VAL A 153 -16.44 35.28 18.35
N LYS A 154 -15.39 34.98 17.59
CA LYS A 154 -14.28 35.90 17.34
C LYS A 154 -14.74 37.19 16.67
N PRO A 155 -15.51 37.18 15.57
CA PRO A 155 -15.95 38.42 14.93
C PRO A 155 -16.76 39.31 15.86
N TYR A 156 -17.63 38.71 16.69
CA TYR A 156 -18.40 39.45 17.68
C TYR A 156 -17.52 40.06 18.78
N MET A 157 -16.56 39.30 19.30
CA MET A 157 -15.65 39.79 20.34
C MET A 157 -14.77 40.94 19.82
N ASP A 158 -14.25 40.81 18.59
CA ASP A 158 -13.45 41.85 17.95
C ASP A 158 -14.27 43.13 17.69
N GLU A 159 -15.59 43.02 17.46
CA GLU A 159 -16.51 44.16 17.32
C GLU A 159 -16.87 44.81 18.66
N VAL A 160 -17.07 44.00 19.71
CA VAL A 160 -17.54 44.47 21.02
C VAL A 160 -16.42 45.06 21.86
N ILE A 161 -15.25 44.43 21.86
CA ILE A 161 -14.11 44.80 22.69
C ILE A 161 -13.28 45.83 21.95
N VAL A 162 -13.76 47.08 21.94
CA VAL A 162 -13.08 48.22 21.32
C VAL A 162 -12.70 49.28 22.36
N GLU A 163 -11.49 49.82 22.23
CA GLU A 163 -10.92 50.83 23.15
C GLU A 163 -11.81 52.07 23.26
N GLN A 164 -12.46 52.44 22.15
CA GLN A 164 -13.31 53.61 22.04
C GLN A 164 -14.52 53.61 22.99
N ILE A 165 -15.07 52.44 23.34
CA ILE A 165 -16.17 52.31 24.31
C ILE A 165 -15.67 52.54 25.74
N VAL A 166 -14.43 52.15 26.01
CA VAL A 166 -13.80 52.26 27.32
C VAL A 166 -13.40 53.71 27.61
N GLU A 167 -12.92 54.44 26.60
CA GLU A 167 -12.47 55.83 26.76
C GLU A 167 -13.62 56.85 26.78
N SER A 168 -14.75 56.53 26.16
CA SER A 168 -15.85 57.50 25.96
C SER A 168 -16.77 57.67 27.16
N HIS A 169 -16.79 56.73 28.12
CA HIS A 169 -17.62 56.83 29.33
C HIS A 169 -16.87 56.29 30.57
N PRO A 170 -17.03 56.92 31.74
CA PRO A 170 -16.41 56.45 32.99
C PRO A 170 -16.89 55.04 33.39
N ASP A 171 -18.09 54.61 32.96
CA ASP A 171 -18.62 53.25 33.13
C ASP A 171 -18.48 52.39 31.86
N GLY A 172 -17.66 52.78 30.88
CA GLY A 172 -17.58 52.15 29.55
C GLY A 172 -17.29 50.64 29.58
N LEU A 173 -16.37 50.21 30.45
CA LEU A 173 -16.10 48.79 30.71
C LEU A 173 -17.32 48.03 31.24
N LYS A 174 -18.05 48.63 32.17
CA LYS A 174 -19.25 48.02 32.76
C LYS A 174 -20.36 47.91 31.71
N ILE A 175 -20.53 48.94 30.88
CA ILE A 175 -21.51 48.94 29.77
C ILE A 175 -21.13 47.89 28.74
N MET A 176 -19.86 47.80 28.34
CA MET A 176 -19.36 46.79 27.39
C MET A 176 -19.60 45.37 27.91
N TYR A 177 -19.28 45.12 29.18
CA TYR A 177 -19.48 43.82 29.79
C TYR A 177 -20.98 43.47 29.93
N SER A 178 -21.75 44.32 30.61
CA SER A 178 -23.14 44.04 30.95
C SER A 178 -24.08 44.07 29.76
N ASN A 179 -23.90 44.99 28.80
CA ASN A 179 -24.89 45.22 27.74
C ASN A 179 -24.48 44.60 26.40
N LYS A 180 -23.23 44.18 26.23
CA LYS A 180 -22.76 43.53 24.98
C LYS A 180 -22.27 42.11 25.24
N LEU A 181 -21.22 41.94 26.06
CA LEU A 181 -20.61 40.62 26.26
C LEU A 181 -21.58 39.60 26.88
N LEU A 182 -22.34 39.98 27.92
CA LEU A 182 -23.32 39.07 28.53
C LEU A 182 -24.49 38.73 27.60
N GLU A 183 -24.80 39.58 26.63
CA GLU A 183 -25.89 39.36 25.68
C GLU A 183 -25.50 38.40 24.53
N PHE A 184 -24.20 38.10 24.38
CA PHE A 184 -23.71 37.24 23.30
C PHE A 184 -24.35 35.84 23.31
N VAL A 185 -24.23 35.09 24.39
CA VAL A 185 -24.74 33.72 24.47
C VAL A 185 -26.26 33.63 24.29
N PRO A 186 -27.10 34.41 25.00
CA PRO A 186 -28.54 34.30 24.86
C PRO A 186 -29.06 34.69 23.48
N HIS A 187 -28.41 35.63 22.77
CA HIS A 187 -28.88 36.12 21.48
C HIS A 187 -28.18 35.45 20.28
N HIS A 188 -26.85 35.36 20.31
CA HIS A 188 -26.05 34.90 19.16
C HIS A 188 -25.78 33.39 19.16
N CYS A 189 -25.81 32.75 20.32
CA CYS A 189 -25.68 31.28 20.42
C CYS A 189 -27.03 30.57 20.58
N CYS A 190 -28.16 31.24 20.38
CA CYS A 190 -29.48 30.69 20.65
C CYS A 190 -29.76 29.39 19.87
N LEU A 191 -29.46 29.38 18.57
CA LEU A 191 -29.62 28.21 17.70
C LEU A 191 -28.71 27.05 18.15
N LEU A 192 -27.45 27.34 18.45
CA LEU A 192 -26.49 26.36 18.94
C LEU A 192 -26.93 25.78 20.29
N ARG A 193 -27.47 26.61 21.18
CA ARG A 193 -28.04 26.18 22.46
C ARG A 193 -29.29 25.34 22.28
N GLU A 194 -30.13 25.62 21.28
CA GLU A 194 -31.31 24.81 20.98
C GLU A 194 -30.94 23.40 20.50
N VAL A 195 -29.93 23.28 19.63
CA VAL A 195 -29.49 21.98 19.12
C VAL A 195 -28.64 21.18 20.12
N THR A 196 -27.85 21.85 20.96
CA THR A 196 -26.97 21.20 21.96
C THR A 196 -27.58 21.08 23.35
N GLY A 197 -28.65 21.83 23.64
CA GLY A 197 -29.27 21.94 24.97
C GLY A 197 -30.04 20.71 25.46
N GLY A 198 -30.01 19.60 24.71
CA GLY A 198 -30.56 18.32 25.13
C GLY A 198 -32.08 18.27 25.11
N ALA A 199 -32.64 17.62 24.09
CA ALA A 199 -33.81 16.79 24.36
C ALA A 199 -33.33 15.63 25.25
N ILE A 200 -33.54 15.73 26.56
CA ILE A 200 -33.75 14.53 27.37
C ILE A 200 -35.11 14.00 26.93
N SER A 201 -35.11 13.27 25.83
CA SER A 201 -36.19 12.38 25.45
C SER A 201 -35.49 11.14 24.92
N SER A 202 -34.96 10.36 25.86
CA SER A 202 -34.80 8.93 25.66
C SER A 202 -36.08 8.44 24.99
N PRO A 203 -36.04 7.86 23.77
CA PRO A 203 -37.19 7.12 23.31
C PRO A 203 -37.41 6.02 24.34
N GLN A 204 -38.58 6.04 24.99
CA GLN A 204 -39.03 4.92 25.79
C GLN A 204 -38.86 3.66 24.94
N LEU A 205 -37.88 2.84 25.31
CA LEU A 205 -37.78 1.47 24.86
C LEU A 205 -38.86 0.68 25.63
N SER A 206 -40.12 0.97 25.33
CA SER A 206 -41.28 0.33 25.96
C SER A 206 -42.23 -0.20 24.91
N HIS A 207 -41.73 -0.92 23.91
CA HIS A 207 -42.50 -1.92 23.18
C HIS A 207 -41.57 -3.02 22.67
N LEU A 208 -41.12 -3.89 23.57
CA LEU A 208 -40.67 -5.23 23.20
C LEU A 208 -41.88 -6.20 23.37
N PRO A 209 -42.26 -6.99 22.36
CA PRO A 209 -43.33 -7.98 22.51
C PRO A 209 -42.95 -9.05 23.53
N ARG A 210 -43.92 -9.42 24.37
CA ARG A 210 -43.82 -10.36 25.51
C ARG A 210 -43.60 -11.83 25.12
N ALA A 211 -42.96 -12.11 23.97
CA ALA A 211 -42.85 -13.45 23.39
C ALA A 211 -41.45 -14.10 23.51
N LEU A 212 -40.48 -13.44 24.16
CA LEU A 212 -39.08 -13.92 24.25
C LEU A 212 -38.49 -13.78 25.66
N GLN A 213 -39.23 -14.18 26.69
CA GLN A 213 -38.64 -14.49 27.99
C GLN A 213 -38.65 -16.00 28.22
N PRO A 214 -37.51 -16.66 28.47
CA PRO A 214 -37.46 -18.09 28.73
C PRO A 214 -38.13 -18.43 30.07
N SER A 215 -38.80 -19.58 30.09
CA SER A 215 -39.45 -20.19 31.25
C SER A 215 -38.50 -20.47 32.42
#